data_AF-A0A9E2K386-F1
#
_entry.id   AF-A0A9E2K386-F1
#
_cell.length_a   1.000
_cell.length_b   1.000
_cell.length_c   1.000
_cell.angle_alpha   90.00
_cell.angle_beta   90.00
_cell.angle_gamma   90.00
#
_symmetry.space_group_name_H-M   'P 1'
#
loop_
_entity.id
_entity.type
_entity.pdbx_description
1 polymer ?
#
loop_
_entity_poly.entity_id
_entity_poly.type
_entity_poly.pdbx_seq_one_letter_code
_entity_poly.pdbx_strand_id
1 'polypeptide(L)'
;MTGKQAVFPAGIAVVVITAALGVAPAASAAPTDPSWNGWYRITFHTDQKTGTSTAAQQSETPYTAWYEFSTDCSSGTCVATATDGPTPKDNVPKATSFEWTGSQWSRSNSWRWDCQLGDGTVTFDPAKSVTTYAPQADGSLTGTFATNIGSGACEGTVYIPLTAAPATPGS
;
A
#
# COMPACT_ATOMS: atom_id res chain seq x y z
N MET A 1 -31.98 84.70 22.39
CA MET A 1 -31.80 84.81 23.85
C MET A 1 -31.34 83.42 24.31
N THR A 2 -30.05 83.12 24.23
CA THR A 2 -29.02 83.29 25.28
C THR A 2 -29.07 82.21 26.35
N GLY A 3 -27.96 81.48 26.49
CA GLY A 3 -27.58 80.73 27.70
C GLY A 3 -27.81 79.23 27.60
N LYS A 4 -26.94 78.35 28.09
CA LYS A 4 -25.64 78.49 28.76
C LYS A 4 -25.06 77.09 28.80
N GLN A 5 -23.75 76.96 28.61
CA GLN A 5 -23.02 75.71 28.74
C GLN A 5 -23.09 75.18 30.18
N ALA A 6 -23.22 73.85 30.32
CA ALA A 6 -22.97 73.13 31.56
C ALA A 6 -21.86 72.10 31.29
N VAL A 7 -20.73 72.32 31.95
CA VAL A 7 -19.57 71.42 32.04
C VAL A 7 -19.74 70.60 33.32
N PHE A 8 -19.57 69.28 33.30
CA PHE A 8 -19.20 68.40 34.44
C PHE A 8 -18.89 66.97 33.89
N PRO A 9 -18.20 66.07 34.61
CA PRO A 9 -16.75 65.83 34.51
C PRO A 9 -16.40 64.38 34.08
N ALA A 10 -15.09 64.11 34.02
CA ALA A 10 -14.37 62.85 33.92
C ALA A 10 -15.16 61.53 34.13
N GLY A 11 -14.95 60.56 33.21
CA GLY A 11 -15.39 59.18 33.41
C GLY A 11 -14.95 58.21 32.32
N ILE A 12 -13.78 57.58 32.53
CA ILE A 12 -13.44 56.19 32.17
C ILE A 12 -13.44 55.82 30.67
N ALA A 13 -12.23 55.71 30.11
CA ALA A 13 -11.99 54.97 28.88
C ALA A 13 -12.20 53.47 29.12
N VAL A 14 -13.22 52.89 28.50
CA VAL A 14 -13.39 51.43 28.39
C VAL A 14 -12.94 51.03 27.00
N VAL A 15 -11.74 50.48 26.89
CA VAL A 15 -11.27 49.78 25.68
C VAL A 15 -11.91 48.39 25.71
N VAL A 16 -12.91 48.17 24.85
CA VAL A 16 -13.49 46.84 24.66
C VAL A 16 -12.62 46.10 23.64
N ILE A 17 -11.73 45.22 24.12
CA ILE A 17 -11.03 44.24 23.26
C ILE A 17 -12.00 43.08 23.05
N THR A 18 -12.65 43.03 21.89
CA THR A 18 -13.39 41.85 21.44
C THR A 18 -12.41 40.73 21.12
N ALA A 19 -12.28 39.77 22.02
CA ALA A 19 -11.56 38.52 21.79
C ALA A 19 -12.40 37.62 20.87
N ALA A 20 -12.00 37.51 19.60
CA ALA A 20 -12.54 36.51 18.68
C ALA A 20 -12.03 35.12 19.09
N LEU A 21 -12.85 34.37 19.84
CA LEU A 21 -12.61 32.95 20.12
C LEU A 21 -12.89 32.16 18.82
N GLY A 22 -11.87 32.04 17.98
CA GLY A 22 -11.86 31.11 16.86
C GLY A 22 -11.87 29.68 17.39
N VAL A 23 -13.02 29.00 17.27
CA VAL A 23 -13.12 27.57 17.54
C VAL A 23 -12.44 26.86 16.37
N ALA A 24 -11.17 26.50 16.52
CA ALA A 24 -10.49 25.66 15.54
C ALA A 24 -11.15 24.27 15.55
N PRO A 25 -11.51 23.68 14.40
CA PRO A 25 -11.96 22.31 14.38
C PRO A 25 -10.81 21.41 14.84
N ALA A 26 -11.08 20.56 15.83
CA ALA A 26 -10.16 19.48 16.18
C ALA A 26 -10.05 18.57 14.95
N ALA A 27 -8.94 18.68 14.22
CA ALA A 27 -8.57 17.69 13.24
C ALA A 27 -8.28 16.40 14.00
N SER A 28 -9.23 15.46 14.01
CA SER A 28 -8.94 14.08 14.36
C SER A 28 -7.90 13.59 13.36
N ALA A 29 -6.63 13.50 13.77
CA ALA A 29 -5.66 12.73 13.02
C ALA A 29 -6.22 11.30 12.96
N ALA A 30 -6.67 10.88 11.77
CA ALA A 30 -6.84 9.47 11.48
C ALA A 30 -5.53 8.76 11.88
N PRO A 31 -5.54 7.49 12.33
CA PRO A 31 -4.30 6.79 12.59
C PRO A 31 -3.47 6.86 11.30
N THR A 32 -2.40 7.65 11.32
CA THR A 32 -1.46 7.83 10.21
C THR A 32 -0.52 6.65 10.06
N ASP A 33 -0.71 5.61 10.86
CA ASP A 33 0.09 4.41 10.82
C ASP A 33 -0.47 3.49 9.72
N PRO A 34 0.34 3.17 8.69
CA PRO A 34 -0.06 2.21 7.67
C PRO A 34 -0.19 0.85 8.34
N SER A 35 -1.42 0.43 8.65
CA SER A 35 -1.65 -0.86 9.28
C SER A 35 -2.05 -1.89 8.24
N TRP A 36 -1.25 -2.95 8.07
CA TRP A 36 -1.62 -4.14 7.32
C TRP A 36 -1.56 -5.34 8.26
N ASN A 37 -2.69 -5.66 8.90
CA ASN A 37 -2.79 -6.65 9.98
C ASN A 37 -3.96 -7.61 9.79
N GLY A 38 -3.76 -8.88 10.12
CA GLY A 38 -4.76 -9.94 10.05
C GLY A 38 -4.75 -10.70 8.73
N TRP A 39 -5.81 -11.49 8.51
CA TRP A 39 -5.94 -12.35 7.33
C TRP A 39 -6.44 -11.61 6.10
N TYR A 40 -5.74 -11.82 4.98
CA TYR A 40 -6.11 -11.30 3.68
C TYR A 40 -6.14 -12.41 2.63
N ARG A 41 -7.17 -12.40 1.79
CA ARG A 41 -7.17 -13.12 0.52
C ARG A 41 -6.50 -12.25 -0.53
N ILE A 42 -5.32 -12.65 -0.96
CA ILE A 42 -4.57 -12.05 -2.06
C ILE A 42 -4.97 -12.73 -3.36
N THR A 43 -5.26 -11.94 -4.39
CA THR A 43 -5.53 -12.41 -5.75
C THR A 43 -4.47 -11.86 -6.69
N PHE A 44 -3.86 -12.76 -7.46
CA PHE A 44 -3.00 -12.44 -8.59
C PHE A 44 -3.83 -12.53 -9.86
N HIS A 45 -4.10 -11.39 -10.49
CA HIS A 45 -4.92 -11.31 -11.71
C HIS A 45 -4.07 -11.67 -12.94
N THR A 46 -3.65 -12.93 -13.03
CA THR A 46 -2.76 -13.43 -14.09
C THR A 46 -3.43 -13.47 -15.48
N ASP A 47 -4.76 -13.40 -15.53
CA ASP A 47 -5.54 -13.15 -16.75
C ASP A 47 -5.40 -11.72 -17.27
N GLN A 48 -4.89 -10.79 -16.45
CA GLN A 48 -4.75 -9.37 -16.77
C GLN A 48 -3.28 -8.95 -16.89
N LYS A 49 -2.39 -9.92 -17.17
CA LYS A 49 -0.96 -9.64 -17.34
C LYS A 49 -0.71 -8.70 -18.52
N THR A 50 0.29 -7.85 -18.34
CA THR A 50 0.83 -6.99 -19.40
C THR A 50 2.35 -7.01 -19.37
N GLY A 51 3.01 -6.52 -20.41
CA GLY A 51 4.47 -6.42 -20.49
C GLY A 51 5.04 -6.84 -21.84
N THR A 52 6.36 -6.82 -21.95
CA THR A 52 7.07 -7.14 -23.20
C THR A 52 7.51 -8.60 -23.31
N SER A 53 7.55 -9.33 -22.19
CA SER A 53 7.96 -10.74 -22.17
C SER A 53 6.91 -11.63 -22.84
N THR A 54 7.35 -12.74 -23.44
CA THR A 54 6.42 -13.80 -23.89
C THR A 54 5.57 -14.35 -22.73
N ALA A 55 6.11 -14.36 -21.50
CA ALA A 55 5.38 -14.78 -20.30
C ALA A 55 4.17 -13.89 -19.98
N ALA A 56 4.22 -12.60 -20.35
CA ALA A 56 3.09 -11.69 -20.20
C ALA A 56 1.96 -11.96 -21.20
N GLN A 57 2.27 -12.62 -22.33
CA GLN A 57 1.31 -12.94 -23.39
C GLN A 57 0.66 -14.31 -23.19
N GLN A 58 1.18 -15.14 -22.28
CA GLN A 58 0.61 -16.44 -21.96
C GLN A 58 -0.70 -16.27 -21.17
N SER A 59 -1.76 -16.90 -21.66
CA SER A 59 -3.05 -16.98 -20.97
C SER A 59 -2.90 -17.82 -19.70
N GLU A 60 -3.30 -17.26 -18.56
CA GLU A 60 -3.28 -17.92 -17.26
C GLU A 60 -4.59 -17.65 -16.51
N THR A 61 -4.97 -18.57 -15.64
CA THR A 61 -6.12 -18.39 -14.74
C THR A 61 -5.66 -17.63 -13.50
N PRO A 62 -6.39 -16.60 -13.03
CA PRO A 62 -6.07 -15.91 -11.80
C PRO A 62 -6.10 -16.88 -10.63
N TYR A 63 -5.23 -16.67 -9.66
CA TYR A 63 -5.16 -17.50 -8.47
C TYR A 63 -5.21 -16.67 -7.20
N THR A 64 -5.62 -17.33 -6.11
CA THR A 64 -5.74 -16.71 -4.80
C THR A 64 -4.94 -17.47 -3.76
N ALA A 65 -4.46 -16.73 -2.76
CA ALA A 65 -3.79 -17.28 -1.59
C ALA A 65 -4.15 -16.44 -0.36
N TRP A 66 -4.20 -17.08 0.80
CA TRP A 66 -4.46 -16.40 2.07
C TRP A 66 -3.16 -16.22 2.82
N TYR A 67 -2.95 -15.03 3.35
CA TYR A 67 -1.82 -14.70 4.21
C TYR A 67 -2.30 -13.95 5.43
N GLU A 68 -1.67 -14.22 6.56
CA GLU A 68 -1.82 -13.41 7.76
C GLU A 68 -0.64 -12.43 7.85
N PHE A 69 -0.94 -11.16 8.10
CA PHE A 69 0.08 -10.11 8.23
C PHE A 69 0.10 -9.52 9.63
N SER A 70 1.30 -9.09 10.04
CA SER A 70 1.53 -8.25 11.20
C SER A 70 2.46 -7.10 10.84
N THR A 71 2.11 -5.88 11.25
CA THR A 71 2.86 -4.66 11.01
C THR A 71 3.60 -4.21 12.27
N ASP A 72 4.90 -3.95 12.15
CA ASP A 72 5.71 -3.27 13.18
C ASP A 72 6.26 -1.94 12.65
N CYS A 73 6.04 -0.86 13.40
CA CYS A 73 6.55 0.49 13.09
C CYS A 73 7.57 0.99 14.12
N SER A 74 8.03 0.13 15.03
CA SER A 74 8.83 0.53 16.19
C SER A 74 10.21 1.11 15.83
N SER A 75 10.73 0.75 14.65
CA SER A 75 12.06 1.15 14.15
C SER A 75 12.11 2.49 13.43
N GLY A 76 10.98 3.19 13.30
CA GLY A 76 10.84 4.42 12.51
C GLY A 76 10.47 4.20 11.04
N THR A 77 10.53 2.96 10.56
CA THR A 77 9.92 2.50 9.29
C THR A 77 8.92 1.39 9.61
N CYS A 78 7.73 1.46 9.02
CA CYS A 78 6.74 0.40 9.14
C CYS A 78 7.07 -0.77 8.23
N VAL A 79 7.04 -1.98 8.78
CA VAL A 79 7.27 -3.25 8.08
C VAL A 79 6.09 -4.18 8.32
N ALA A 80 5.38 -4.55 7.26
CA ALA A 80 4.36 -5.59 7.28
C ALA A 80 4.99 -6.94 6.94
N THR A 81 4.86 -7.93 7.82
CA THR A 81 5.44 -9.27 7.66
C THR A 81 4.33 -10.31 7.58
N ALA A 82 4.39 -11.19 6.58
CA ALA A 82 3.53 -12.36 6.52
C ALA A 82 3.94 -13.35 7.63
N THR A 83 3.04 -13.60 8.57
CA THR A 83 3.24 -14.50 9.72
C THR A 83 2.68 -15.89 9.48
N ASP A 84 1.73 -16.02 8.56
CA ASP A 84 1.14 -17.29 8.12
C ASP A 84 0.76 -17.21 6.62
N GLY A 85 0.67 -18.36 5.96
CA GLY A 85 0.31 -18.49 4.55
C GLY A 85 0.72 -19.84 3.94
N PRO A 86 0.62 -20.00 2.61
CA PRO A 86 0.99 -21.23 1.93
C PRO A 86 2.49 -21.50 2.07
N THR A 87 2.84 -22.79 2.13
CA THR A 87 4.24 -23.24 2.10
C THR A 87 4.95 -22.68 0.86
N PRO A 88 6.02 -21.88 1.02
CA PRO A 88 6.77 -21.34 -0.10
C PRO A 88 7.42 -22.46 -0.93
N LYS A 89 7.51 -22.27 -2.25
CA LYS A 89 8.33 -23.13 -3.12
C LYS A 89 9.83 -22.95 -2.81
N ASP A 90 10.65 -23.94 -3.13
CA ASP A 90 12.10 -23.91 -2.85
C ASP A 90 12.85 -22.76 -3.55
N ASN A 91 12.32 -22.27 -4.68
CA ASN A 91 12.93 -21.22 -5.50
C ASN A 91 12.45 -19.79 -5.16
N VAL A 92 11.64 -19.60 -4.13
CA VAL A 92 11.14 -18.28 -3.71
C VAL A 92 11.56 -17.94 -2.27
N PRO A 93 11.69 -16.65 -1.91
CA PRO A 93 12.07 -16.29 -0.54
C PRO A 93 11.03 -16.77 0.46
N LYS A 94 11.50 -17.39 1.55
CA LYS A 94 10.66 -18.01 2.59
C LYS A 94 9.95 -16.99 3.48
N ALA A 95 10.53 -15.80 3.63
CA ALA A 95 9.94 -14.69 4.35
C ALA A 95 9.43 -13.63 3.37
N THR A 96 8.23 -13.13 3.64
CA THR A 96 7.61 -12.06 2.87
C THR A 96 7.36 -10.88 3.79
N SER A 97 8.20 -9.84 3.66
CA SER A 97 8.04 -8.57 4.36
C SER A 97 7.95 -7.42 3.34
N PHE A 98 7.14 -6.41 3.67
CA PHE A 98 6.94 -5.21 2.88
C PHE A 98 7.26 -3.99 3.73
N GLU A 99 8.01 -3.05 3.16
CA GLU A 99 8.33 -1.78 3.79
C GLU A 99 7.31 -0.72 3.34
N TRP A 100 6.93 0.14 4.27
CA TRP A 100 6.10 1.30 3.96
C TRP A 100 6.92 2.41 3.31
N THR A 101 6.43 2.92 2.18
CA THR A 101 7.09 3.97 1.40
C THR A 101 6.51 5.37 1.62
N GLY A 102 5.51 5.51 2.51
CA GLY A 102 4.75 6.75 2.70
C GLY A 102 3.35 6.70 2.09
N SER A 103 3.13 5.87 1.06
CA SER A 103 1.81 5.72 0.41
C SER A 103 1.46 4.27 0.01
N GLN A 104 2.44 3.37 -0.01
CA GLN A 104 2.26 1.97 -0.39
C GLN A 104 3.28 1.09 0.32
N TRP A 105 2.92 -0.18 0.48
CA TRP A 105 3.79 -1.27 0.85
C TRP A 105 4.60 -1.73 -0.34
N SER A 106 5.90 -1.98 -0.17
CA SER A 106 6.78 -2.42 -1.25
C SER A 106 7.74 -3.50 -0.79
N ARG A 107 7.99 -4.46 -1.67
CA ARG A 107 8.98 -5.52 -1.48
C ARG A 107 9.70 -5.76 -2.80
N SER A 108 11.02 -5.89 -2.75
CA SER A 108 11.85 -6.26 -3.90
C SER A 108 12.59 -7.56 -3.66
N ASN A 109 12.69 -8.42 -4.66
CA ASN A 109 13.53 -9.62 -4.59
C ASN A 109 14.07 -10.04 -5.96
N SER A 110 15.23 -10.69 -5.95
CA SER A 110 15.73 -11.44 -7.10
C SER A 110 15.32 -12.91 -6.98
N TRP A 111 15.02 -13.56 -8.10
CA TRP A 111 14.63 -14.97 -8.18
C TRP A 111 14.80 -15.49 -9.62
N ARG A 112 14.33 -16.70 -9.90
CA ARG A 112 14.34 -17.27 -11.26
C ARG A 112 12.92 -17.50 -11.73
N TRP A 113 12.53 -16.83 -12.81
CA TRP A 113 11.23 -16.96 -13.44
C TRP A 113 11.09 -18.33 -14.11
N ASP A 114 9.99 -19.03 -13.79
CA ASP A 114 9.62 -20.29 -14.43
C ASP A 114 9.06 -19.98 -15.84
N CYS A 115 9.93 -19.97 -16.84
CA CYS A 115 9.60 -19.63 -18.22
C CYS A 115 9.11 -20.86 -18.97
N GLN A 116 7.79 -20.97 -19.16
CA GLN A 116 7.16 -22.04 -19.93
C GLN A 116 7.32 -21.78 -21.43
N LEU A 117 7.96 -22.71 -22.14
CA LEU A 117 8.12 -22.68 -23.59
C LEU A 117 6.99 -23.44 -24.29
N GLY A 118 6.77 -23.14 -25.57
CA GLY A 118 5.67 -23.73 -26.36
C GLY A 118 5.80 -25.23 -26.63
N ASP A 119 6.99 -25.80 -26.41
CA ASP A 119 7.26 -27.24 -26.50
C ASP A 119 7.03 -27.98 -25.15
N GLY A 120 6.61 -27.25 -24.11
CA GLY A 120 6.40 -27.77 -22.75
C GLY A 120 7.65 -27.72 -21.87
N THR A 121 8.81 -27.30 -22.39
CA THR A 121 10.03 -27.14 -21.60
C THR A 121 9.91 -25.95 -20.65
N VAL A 122 10.45 -26.09 -19.44
CA VAL A 122 10.56 -24.99 -18.47
C VAL A 122 12.01 -24.55 -18.36
N THR A 123 12.26 -23.28 -18.66
CA THR A 123 13.55 -22.64 -18.39
C THR A 123 13.41 -21.73 -17.18
N PHE A 124 14.53 -21.43 -16.52
CA PHE A 124 14.55 -20.69 -15.26
C PHE A 124 15.41 -19.44 -15.43
N ASP A 125 14.76 -18.35 -15.82
CA ASP A 125 15.40 -17.12 -16.27
C ASP A 125 15.61 -16.15 -15.10
N PRO A 126 16.77 -15.47 -14.99
CA PRO A 126 17.03 -14.56 -13.89
C PRO A 126 16.07 -13.37 -13.93
N ALA A 127 15.42 -13.10 -12.80
CA ALA A 127 14.40 -12.07 -12.68
C ALA A 127 14.54 -11.24 -11.40
N LYS A 128 14.09 -9.99 -11.48
CA LYS A 128 13.92 -9.10 -10.33
C LYS A 128 12.47 -8.63 -10.28
N SER A 129 11.84 -8.81 -9.14
CA SER A 129 10.45 -8.38 -8.92
C SER A 129 10.36 -7.29 -7.88
N VAL A 130 9.38 -6.42 -8.08
CA VAL A 130 8.88 -5.45 -7.11
C VAL A 130 7.39 -5.69 -6.96
N THR A 131 6.99 -6.03 -5.74
CA THR A 131 5.58 -6.20 -5.36
C THR A 131 5.14 -4.98 -4.57
N THR A 132 4.02 -4.39 -4.96
CA THR A 132 3.47 -3.20 -4.29
C THR A 132 2.03 -3.40 -3.88
N TYR A 133 1.60 -2.75 -2.79
CA TYR A 133 0.20 -2.68 -2.35
C TYR A 133 -0.12 -1.31 -1.75
N ALA A 134 -1.14 -0.65 -2.27
CA ALA A 134 -1.67 0.61 -1.77
C ALA A 134 -3.01 0.38 -1.03
N PRO A 135 -3.15 0.81 0.23
CA PRO A 135 -4.41 0.73 0.97
C PRO A 135 -5.55 1.47 0.29
N GLN A 136 -6.75 0.90 0.36
CA GLN A 136 -8.01 1.49 -0.12
C GLN A 136 -8.92 1.87 1.06
N ALA A 137 -9.91 2.71 0.80
CA ALA A 137 -10.83 3.20 1.83
C ALA A 137 -11.72 2.10 2.45
N ASP A 138 -11.94 0.99 1.74
CA ASP A 138 -12.71 -0.17 2.18
C ASP A 138 -11.87 -1.20 2.98
N GLY A 139 -10.60 -0.90 3.26
CA GLY A 139 -9.68 -1.79 3.94
C GLY A 139 -9.03 -2.84 3.04
N SER A 140 -9.38 -2.90 1.75
CA SER A 140 -8.64 -3.69 0.78
C SER A 140 -7.32 -2.98 0.40
N LEU A 141 -6.47 -3.69 -0.33
CA LEU A 141 -5.27 -3.14 -0.95
C LEU A 141 -5.27 -3.49 -2.44
N THR A 142 -4.82 -2.56 -3.27
CA THR A 142 -4.58 -2.79 -4.70
C THR A 142 -3.10 -2.67 -4.99
N GLY A 143 -2.58 -3.51 -5.88
CA GLY A 143 -1.15 -3.66 -6.04
C GLY A 143 -0.70 -4.07 -7.43
N THR A 144 0.60 -4.25 -7.58
CA THR A 144 1.19 -4.82 -8.80
C THR A 144 2.38 -5.69 -8.43
N PHE A 145 2.45 -6.87 -9.07
CA PHE A 145 3.65 -7.70 -9.15
C PHE A 145 4.37 -7.36 -10.44
N ALA A 146 5.35 -6.46 -10.37
CA ALA A 146 6.16 -6.04 -11.50
C ALA A 146 7.44 -6.88 -11.53
N THR A 147 7.74 -7.50 -12.67
CA THR A 147 8.93 -8.33 -12.84
C THR A 147 9.68 -7.93 -14.10
N ASN A 148 11.00 -7.76 -13.95
CA ASN A 148 11.93 -7.66 -15.05
C ASN A 148 12.70 -8.98 -15.16
N ILE A 149 12.60 -9.64 -16.30
CA ILE A 149 13.32 -10.86 -16.64
C ILE A 149 14.52 -10.42 -17.49
N GLY A 150 15.71 -10.49 -16.89
CA GLY A 150 16.88 -9.78 -17.40
C GLY A 150 17.56 -10.44 -18.61
N SER A 151 17.30 -11.73 -18.84
CA SER A 151 17.85 -12.50 -19.95
C SER A 151 17.12 -13.84 -20.07
N GLY A 152 17.24 -14.49 -21.23
CA GLY A 152 16.73 -15.85 -21.44
C GLY A 152 15.54 -15.87 -22.39
N ALA A 153 14.81 -16.98 -22.41
CA ALA A 153 13.71 -17.18 -23.35
C ALA A 153 12.50 -16.28 -23.04
N CYS A 154 12.32 -15.90 -21.78
CA CYS A 154 11.28 -14.99 -21.32
C CYS A 154 11.80 -13.57 -21.05
N GLU A 155 12.94 -13.15 -21.61
CA GLU A 155 13.45 -11.78 -21.45
C GLU A 155 12.37 -10.73 -21.72
N GLY A 156 12.32 -9.70 -20.86
CA GLY A 156 11.36 -8.60 -20.93
C GLY A 156 10.68 -8.31 -19.61
N THR A 157 9.50 -7.70 -19.66
CA THR A 157 8.74 -7.30 -18.48
C THR A 157 7.42 -8.08 -18.36
N VAL A 158 7.00 -8.28 -17.11
CA VAL A 158 5.68 -8.83 -16.74
C VAL A 158 5.10 -7.97 -15.62
N TYR A 159 3.86 -7.53 -15.76
CA TYR A 159 3.11 -6.80 -14.74
C TYR A 159 1.80 -7.53 -14.48
N ILE A 160 1.56 -7.90 -13.23
CA ILE A 160 0.35 -8.59 -12.79
C ILE A 160 -0.38 -7.69 -11.78
N PRO A 161 -1.62 -7.27 -12.05
CA PRO A 161 -2.43 -6.57 -11.05
C PRO A 161 -2.69 -7.48 -9.85
N LEU A 162 -2.68 -6.88 -8.65
CA LEU A 162 -2.94 -7.58 -7.39
C LEU A 162 -4.07 -6.92 -6.63
N THR A 163 -4.85 -7.73 -5.90
CA THR A 163 -5.77 -7.24 -4.88
C THR A 163 -5.61 -8.05 -3.61
N ALA A 164 -5.67 -7.42 -2.45
CA ALA A 164 -5.73 -8.08 -1.15
C ALA A 164 -6.97 -7.59 -0.40
N ALA A 165 -7.87 -8.49 -0.05
CA ALA A 165 -9.09 -8.15 0.70
C ALA A 165 -9.07 -8.87 2.06
N PRO A 166 -9.50 -8.21 3.17
CA PRO A 166 -9.64 -8.87 4.45
C PRO A 166 -10.55 -10.10 4.33
N ALA A 167 -10.03 -11.29 4.69
CA ALA A 167 -10.77 -12.55 4.62
C ALA A 167 -10.03 -13.65 5.38
N THR A 168 -10.73 -14.38 6.23
CA THR A 168 -10.19 -15.53 6.96
C THR A 168 -10.17 -16.78 6.07
N PRO A 169 -9.16 -17.66 6.16
CA PRO A 169 -9.21 -18.96 5.50
C PRO A 169 -10.43 -19.78 5.95
N GLY A 170 -11.17 -20.36 5.02
CA GLY A 170 -12.30 -21.25 5.33
C GLY A 170 -13.62 -20.57 5.71
N SER A 171 -13.72 -19.24 5.58
CA SER A 171 -14.98 -18.49 5.69
C SER A 171 -15.80 -18.53 4.41
#